data_AF-A0A9D7X9Z0-F1
#
_entry.id   AF-A0A9D7X9Z0-F1
#
_cell.length_a   1.000
_cell.length_b   1.000
_cell.length_c   1.000
_cell.angle_alpha   90.00
_cell.angle_beta   90.00
_cell.angle_gamma   90.00
#
_symmetry.space_group_name_H-M   'P 1'
#
loop_
_entity.id
_entity.type
_entity.pdbx_description
1 polymer ?
#
loop_
_entity_poly.entity_id
_entity_poly.type
_entity_poly.pdbx_seq_one_letter_code
_entity_poly.pdbx_strand_id
1 'polypeptide(L)'
;MTYQELARTLGLRPPHTIYRVIQALELSMHEDAAAGRAFIAARVISRIRGGLPAPGFFDLATRLGRHDGSEHGERARAFHQGQLDQLV
;
A
#
# COMPACT_ATOMS: atom_id res chain seq x y z
N MET A 1 5.15 8.18 3.38
CA MET A 1 5.05 8.98 2.13
C MET A 1 3.62 8.92 1.63
N THR A 2 3.08 9.97 1.03
CA THR A 2 1.72 9.99 0.46
C THR A 2 1.71 9.55 -1.00
N TYR A 3 0.57 9.13 -1.54
CA TYR A 3 0.42 8.80 -2.98
C TYR A 3 0.85 9.96 -3.90
N GLN A 4 0.55 11.20 -3.51
CA GLN A 4 0.96 12.39 -4.26
C GLN A 4 2.48 12.62 -4.20
N GLU A 5 3.10 12.39 -3.04
CA GLU A 5 4.56 12.44 -2.90
C GLU A 5 5.22 11.38 -3.76
N LEU A 6 4.72 10.14 -3.72
CA LEU A 6 5.25 9.06 -4.56
C LEU A 6 5.13 9.39 -6.04
N ALA A 7 3.99 9.92 -6.49
CA ALA A 7 3.82 10.35 -7.87
C ALA A 7 4.88 11.39 -8.29
N ARG A 8 5.19 12.35 -7.41
CA ARG A 8 6.24 13.34 -7.64
C ARG A 8 7.63 12.73 -7.68
N THR A 9 7.94 11.84 -6.72
CA THR A 9 9.23 11.13 -6.66
C THR A 9 9.46 10.28 -7.91
N LEU A 10 8.41 9.66 -8.44
CA LEU A 10 8.44 8.89 -9.69
C LEU A 10 8.44 9.78 -10.95
N GLY A 11 8.44 11.11 -10.83
CA GLY A 11 8.43 12.04 -11.95
C GLY A 11 7.18 11.95 -12.83
N LEU A 12 6.07 11.43 -12.30
CA LEU A 12 4.85 11.22 -13.09
C LEU A 12 4.19 12.56 -13.42
N ARG A 13 3.99 12.82 -14.71
CA ARG A 13 3.22 13.96 -15.20
C ARG A 13 1.77 13.56 -15.52
N PRO A 14 0.80 14.49 -15.39
CA PRO A 14 -0.58 14.26 -15.81
C PRO A 14 -0.68 13.78 -17.27
N PRO A 15 -1.76 13.06 -17.63
CA PRO A 15 -2.91 12.68 -16.80
C PRO A 15 -2.70 11.37 -15.98
N HIS A 16 -3.68 11.03 -15.13
CA HIS A 16 -3.78 9.74 -14.42
C HIS A 16 -2.59 9.34 -13.53
N THR A 17 -1.85 10.30 -12.96
CA THR A 17 -0.67 10.03 -12.14
C THR A 17 -0.96 9.10 -10.96
N ILE A 18 -2.07 9.31 -10.25
CA ILE A 18 -2.47 8.47 -9.10
C ILE A 18 -2.76 7.03 -9.54
N TYR A 19 -3.45 6.84 -10.66
CA TYR A 19 -3.74 5.50 -11.17
C TYR A 19 -2.44 4.74 -11.50
N ARG A 20 -1.47 5.40 -12.14
CA ARG A 20 -0.15 4.81 -12.42
C ARG A 20 0.63 4.46 -11.16
N VAL A 21 0.52 5.29 -10.11
CA VAL A 21 1.09 4.95 -8.79
C VAL A 21 0.44 3.70 -8.22
N ILE A 22 -0.89 3.59 -8.28
CA ILE A 22 -1.61 2.42 -7.79
C ILE A 22 -1.12 1.16 -8.52
N GLN A 23 -1.06 1.17 -9.86
CA GLN A 23 -0.58 0.02 -10.63
C GLN A 23 0.85 -0.40 -10.24
N ALA A 24 1.75 0.57 -10.04
CA ALA A 24 3.12 0.28 -9.62
C ALA A 24 3.17 -0.34 -8.21
N LEU A 25 2.32 0.13 -7.30
CA LEU A 25 2.21 -0.43 -5.95
C LEU A 25 1.62 -1.84 -5.96
N GLU A 26 0.59 -2.08 -6.77
CA GLU A 26 -0.01 -3.41 -6.91
C GLU A 26 1.01 -4.41 -7.46
N LEU A 27 1.76 -4.04 -8.49
CA LEU A 27 2.84 -4.86 -9.03
C LEU A 27 3.89 -5.19 -7.96
N SER A 28 4.34 -4.18 -7.22
CA SER A 28 5.30 -4.37 -6.13
C SER A 28 4.75 -5.29 -5.02
N MET A 29 3.46 -5.22 -4.71
CA MET A 29 2.84 -6.12 -3.74
C MET A 29 2.81 -7.57 -4.22
N HIS A 30 2.58 -7.81 -5.52
CA HIS A 30 2.71 -9.15 -6.09
C HIS A 30 4.13 -9.71 -5.94
N GLU A 31 5.14 -8.90 -6.24
CA GLU A 31 6.56 -9.27 -6.11
C GLU A 31 6.93 -9.57 -4.65
N ASP A 32 6.51 -8.71 -3.72
CA ASP A 32 6.75 -8.88 -2.28
C ASP A 32 6.04 -10.13 -1.74
N ALA A 33 4.80 -10.39 -2.15
CA ALA A 33 4.07 -11.61 -1.77
C ALA A 33 4.77 -12.87 -2.28
N ALA A 34 5.18 -12.88 -3.56
CA ALA A 34 5.90 -14.01 -4.14
C ALA A 34 7.24 -14.28 -3.44
N ALA A 35 7.90 -13.23 -2.95
CA ALA A 35 9.15 -13.33 -2.20
C ALA A 35 8.95 -13.52 -0.69
N GLY A 36 7.71 -13.61 -0.19
CA GLY A 36 7.42 -13.75 1.24
C GLY A 36 7.80 -12.52 2.09
N ARG A 37 8.02 -11.36 1.47
CA ARG A 37 8.46 -10.13 2.14
C ARG A 37 7.27 -9.30 2.64
N ALA A 38 7.58 -8.30 3.45
CA ALA A 38 6.63 -7.23 3.79
C ALA A 38 6.38 -6.33 2.57
N PHE A 39 5.16 -5.83 2.46
CA PHE A 39 4.74 -4.97 1.36
C PHE A 39 5.34 -3.58 1.49
N ILE A 40 6.27 -3.22 0.61
CA ILE A 40 6.83 -1.86 0.60
C ILE A 40 5.75 -0.79 0.36
N ALA A 41 4.66 -1.18 -0.32
CA ALA A 41 3.47 -0.35 -0.53
C ALA A 41 2.84 0.15 0.79
N ALA A 42 3.07 -0.51 1.93
CA ALA A 42 2.61 -0.06 3.24
C ALA A 42 3.17 1.31 3.66
N ARG A 43 4.31 1.74 3.08
CA ARG A 43 4.90 3.07 3.33
C ARG A 43 4.11 4.20 2.64
N VAL A 44 3.19 3.87 1.74
CA VAL A 44 2.36 4.80 1.00
C VAL A 44 1.01 4.94 1.67
N ILE A 45 0.75 6.12 2.23
CA ILE A 45 -0.40 6.38 3.08
C ILE A 45 -1.31 7.45 2.51
N SER A 46 -2.57 7.44 2.95
CA SER A 46 -3.53 8.50 2.68
C SER A 46 -3.64 9.45 3.88
N ARG A 47 -3.47 10.76 3.64
CA ARG A 47 -3.60 11.80 4.67
C ARG A 47 -5.02 11.87 5.25
N ILE A 48 -6.03 11.66 4.40
CA ILE A 48 -7.44 11.76 4.80
C ILE A 48 -7.96 10.50 5.53
N ARG A 49 -7.18 9.40 5.54
CA ARG A 49 -7.54 8.14 6.22
C ARG A 49 -6.76 7.91 7.51
N GLY A 50 -6.36 8.99 8.17
CA GLY A 50 -5.60 8.90 9.43
C GLY A 50 -4.27 8.17 9.29
N GLY A 51 -3.61 8.28 8.13
CA GLY A 51 -2.32 7.66 7.87
C GLY A 51 -2.36 6.21 7.42
N LEU A 52 -3.54 5.66 7.12
CA LEU A 52 -3.66 4.31 6.54
C LEU A 52 -3.49 4.32 5.00
N PRO A 53 -3.03 3.20 4.40
CA PRO A 53 -3.10 2.97 2.97
C PRO A 53 -4.53 3.08 2.41
N ALA A 54 -4.65 3.19 1.08
CA ALA A 54 -5.96 3.18 0.41
C ALA A 54 -6.64 1.80 0.54
N PRO A 55 -7.98 1.69 0.43
CA PRO A 55 -8.68 0.41 0.53
C PRO A 55 -8.14 -0.69 -0.39
N GLY A 56 -7.75 -0.33 -1.62
CA GLY A 56 -7.18 -1.27 -2.60
C GLY A 56 -5.89 -1.98 -2.12
N PHE A 57 -5.13 -1.38 -1.20
CA PHE A 57 -3.98 -2.06 -0.58
C PHE A 57 -4.45 -3.25 0.28
N PHE A 58 -5.49 -3.05 1.09
CA PHE A 58 -6.02 -4.10 1.96
C PHE A 58 -6.74 -5.19 1.17
N ASP A 59 -7.51 -4.79 0.15
CA ASP A 59 -8.14 -5.73 -0.79
C ASP A 59 -7.09 -6.61 -1.49
N LEU A 60 -6.05 -6.00 -2.07
CA LEU A 60 -5.00 -6.77 -2.73
C LEU A 60 -4.23 -7.66 -1.75
N ALA A 61 -3.91 -7.16 -0.55
CA ALA A 61 -3.28 -7.97 0.50
C ALA A 61 -4.12 -9.20 0.86
N THR A 62 -5.44 -9.07 0.87
CA THR A 62 -6.37 -10.19 1.09
C THR A 62 -6.41 -11.14 -0.08
N ARG A 63 -6.47 -10.64 -1.33
CA ARG A 63 -6.38 -11.47 -2.54
C ARG A 63 -5.06 -12.25 -2.63
N LEU A 64 -3.98 -11.70 -2.09
CA LEU A 64 -2.67 -12.35 -1.99
C LEU A 64 -2.55 -13.31 -0.78
N GLY A 65 -3.61 -13.50 0.01
CA GLY A 65 -3.61 -14.38 1.17
C GLY A 65 -2.79 -13.86 2.35
N ARG A 66 -2.46 -12.57 2.39
CA ARG A 66 -1.60 -11.94 3.40
C ARG A 66 -2.40 -11.20 4.48
N HIS A 67 -3.70 -11.01 4.29
CA HIS A 67 -4.56 -10.22 5.17
C HIS A 67 -5.99 -10.78 5.24
N ASP A 68 -6.64 -10.61 6.39
CA ASP A 68 -7.93 -11.24 6.74
C ASP A 68 -9.19 -10.59 6.14
N GLY A 69 -9.03 -9.49 5.39
CA GLY A 69 -10.13 -8.79 4.69
C GLY A 69 -10.60 -7.51 5.39
N SER A 70 -10.08 -7.18 6.57
CA SER A 70 -10.48 -5.97 7.29
C SER A 70 -9.86 -4.68 6.72
N GLU A 71 -10.54 -3.96 5.83
CA GLU A 71 -10.00 -2.72 5.22
C GLU A 71 -10.01 -1.48 6.15
N HIS A 72 -10.58 -1.61 7.34
CA HIS A 72 -10.81 -0.53 8.31
C HIS A 72 -10.64 -1.00 9.77
N GLY A 73 -10.51 -0.03 10.68
CA GLY A 73 -10.50 -0.27 12.13
C GLY A 73 -9.16 -0.79 12.67
N GLU A 74 -9.19 -1.34 13.88
CA GLU A 74 -7.99 -1.81 14.59
C GLU A 74 -7.24 -2.92 13.85
N ARG A 75 -7.95 -3.84 13.17
CA ARG A 75 -7.31 -4.91 12.40
C ARG A 75 -6.51 -4.38 11.21
N ALA A 76 -7.07 -3.43 10.46
CA ALA A 76 -6.38 -2.77 9.37
C ALA A 76 -5.11 -2.03 9.86
N ARG A 77 -5.23 -1.34 11.02
CA ARG A 77 -4.10 -0.64 11.66
C ARG A 77 -3.02 -1.62 12.11
N ALA A 78 -3.41 -2.70 12.79
CA ALA A 78 -2.47 -3.72 13.26
C ALA A 78 -1.72 -4.38 12.09
N PHE A 79 -2.43 -4.71 11.01
CA PHE A 79 -1.80 -5.23 9.80
C PHE A 79 -0.83 -4.22 9.18
N HIS A 80 -1.27 -2.96 9.01
CA HIS A 80 -0.44 -1.90 8.45
C HIS A 80 0.83 -1.67 9.28
N GLN A 81 0.71 -1.60 10.61
CA GLN A 81 1.83 -1.46 11.52
C GLN A 81 2.78 -2.66 11.41
N GLY A 82 2.25 -3.89 11.39
CA GLY A 82 3.08 -5.09 11.25
C GLY A 82 3.84 -5.17 9.92
N GLN A 83 3.32 -4.58 8.83
CA GLN A 83 4.09 -4.41 7.60
C GLN A 83 5.22 -3.39 7.77
N LEU A 84 4.96 -2.26 8.45
CA LEU A 84 5.97 -1.23 8.70
C LEU A 84 7.12 -1.73 9.58
N ASP A 85 6.82 -2.51 10.62
CA ASP A 85 7.83 -3.04 11.55
C ASP A 85 8.80 -4.02 10.87
N GLN A 86 8.36 -4.71 9.82
CA GLN A 86 9.19 -5.62 9.01
C GLN A 86 10.02 -4.89 7.94
N LEU A 87 9.81 -3.59 7.76
CA LEU A 87 10.50 -2.75 6.78
C LEU A 87 11.56 -1.84 7.43
N VAL A 88 11.87 -2.03 8.71
CA VAL A 88 12.86 -1.26 9.48
C VAL A 88 14.25 -1.89 9.40
#